data_AF-A0A8H7VI92-F1
#
_entry.id   AF-A0A8H7VI92-F1
#
_cell.length_a   1.000
_cell.length_b   1.000
_cell.length_c   1.000
_cell.angle_alpha   90.00
_cell.angle_beta   90.00
_cell.angle_gamma   90.00
#
_symmetry.space_group_name_H-M   'P 1'
#
loop_
_entity.id
_entity.type
_entity.pdbx_description
1 polymer ?
#
loop_
_entity_poly.entity_id
_entity_poly.type
_entity_poly.pdbx_seq_one_letter_code
_entity_poly.pdbx_strand_id
1 'polypeptide(L)'
;MNTWGNSWNKNKLNKNNYHIYVPIKLYNRTAGVGATCALSLLPIRIGSFELKPIMYYLAKDLVPLKPVYTIINKKLPHEGGADYEKEENQENKEEDDEKQKSNNPIDSKEEEEEEGEEVIIQPRILFYWQNSRYCRMHIRLLTAIDIILLELEFGLKLYYIFSFDIDTVVIASSITWGIIGALISVFTICYSVGILKRLKQNEAKMLTTAGVLTASTNVTTTTL
;
A
#
# COMPACT_ATOMS: atom_id res chain seq x y z
N MET A 1 26.49 -68.97 -16.20
CA MET A 1 27.73 -68.18 -16.28
C MET A 1 27.72 -67.48 -17.62
N ASN A 2 27.31 -66.21 -17.64
CA ASN A 2 27.14 -65.45 -18.88
C ASN A 2 28.21 -64.37 -18.92
N THR A 3 29.17 -64.57 -19.81
CA THR A 3 30.17 -63.61 -20.25
C THR A 3 29.50 -62.56 -21.12
N TRP A 4 29.22 -61.37 -20.58
CA TRP A 4 28.87 -60.19 -21.36
C TRP A 4 30.06 -59.25 -21.42
N GLY A 5 30.75 -59.35 -22.55
CA GLY A 5 31.95 -58.61 -22.89
C GLY A 5 31.67 -57.15 -23.17
N ASN A 6 32.62 -56.35 -22.70
CA ASN A 6 32.89 -54.96 -23.00
C ASN A 6 32.72 -54.60 -24.48
N SER A 7 31.85 -53.61 -24.76
CA SER A 7 32.07 -52.67 -25.86
C SER A 7 31.30 -51.39 -25.59
N TRP A 8 31.80 -50.56 -24.66
CA TRP A 8 31.40 -49.16 -24.58
C TRP A 8 32.44 -48.33 -25.32
N ASN A 9 32.04 -47.98 -26.54
CA ASN A 9 32.78 -47.17 -27.48
C ASN A 9 33.00 -45.77 -26.89
N LYS A 10 34.26 -45.45 -26.58
CA LYS A 10 34.71 -44.12 -26.14
C LYS A 10 34.71 -43.16 -27.32
N ASN A 11 33.51 -42.74 -27.74
CA ASN A 11 33.40 -41.58 -28.62
C ASN A 11 33.74 -40.33 -27.84
N LYS A 12 35.00 -39.95 -28.07
CA LYS A 12 35.73 -38.72 -27.79
C LYS A 12 34.89 -37.50 -28.19
N LEU A 13 33.91 -37.15 -27.37
CA LEU A 13 33.17 -35.89 -27.49
C LEU A 13 34.11 -34.76 -27.10
N ASN A 14 34.47 -34.01 -28.14
CA ASN A 14 35.32 -32.84 -28.19
C ASN A 14 34.90 -31.82 -27.11
N LYS A 15 35.77 -31.62 -26.11
CA LYS A 15 35.48 -30.93 -24.84
C LYS A 15 35.84 -29.44 -24.83
N ASN A 16 36.08 -28.83 -25.99
CA ASN A 16 36.76 -27.53 -26.08
C ASN A 16 35.95 -26.40 -26.73
N ASN A 17 34.62 -26.37 -26.63
CA ASN A 17 33.85 -25.23 -27.15
C ASN A 17 32.49 -24.98 -26.47
N TYR A 18 32.42 -25.17 -25.15
CA TYR A 18 31.32 -24.54 -24.38
C TYR A 18 31.74 -23.10 -24.06
N HIS A 19 31.78 -22.27 -25.10
CA HIS A 19 31.70 -20.82 -24.90
C HIS A 19 30.36 -20.59 -24.20
N ILE A 20 30.48 -20.18 -22.94
CA ILE A 20 29.39 -19.92 -22.00
C ILE A 20 28.52 -18.79 -22.57
N TYR A 21 27.59 -19.12 -23.47
CA TYR A 21 26.47 -18.29 -23.84
C TYR A 21 25.42 -18.44 -22.75
N VAL A 22 25.63 -17.81 -21.59
CA VAL A 22 24.53 -17.60 -20.63
C VAL A 22 23.53 -16.69 -21.33
N PRO A 23 22.25 -17.09 -21.46
CA PRO A 23 21.29 -16.34 -22.26
C PRO A 23 21.02 -14.97 -21.60
N ILE A 24 21.54 -13.90 -22.23
CA ILE A 24 21.28 -12.48 -21.91
C ILE A 24 19.76 -12.18 -21.85
N LYS A 25 18.92 -13.03 -22.47
CA LYS A 25 17.45 -12.91 -22.41
C LYS A 25 16.85 -13.08 -21.01
N LEU A 26 17.54 -13.70 -20.04
CA LEU A 26 17.00 -13.85 -18.69
C LEU A 26 17.08 -12.56 -17.86
N TYR A 27 18.05 -11.69 -18.14
CA TYR A 27 18.31 -10.46 -17.37
C TYR A 27 17.21 -9.40 -17.53
N ASN A 28 16.54 -9.33 -18.68
CA ASN A 28 15.50 -8.33 -18.92
C ASN A 28 14.19 -8.63 -18.16
N ARG A 29 13.92 -9.89 -17.78
CA ARG A 29 12.69 -10.22 -17.04
C ARG A 29 12.79 -9.88 -15.55
N THR A 30 13.96 -10.06 -14.94
CA THR A 30 14.17 -9.77 -13.52
C THR A 30 14.25 -8.27 -13.23
N ALA A 31 14.89 -7.49 -14.12
CA ALA A 31 14.91 -6.03 -13.97
C ALA A 31 13.51 -5.39 -14.05
N GLY A 32 12.61 -5.94 -14.89
CA GLY A 32 11.24 -5.47 -15.02
C GLY A 32 10.40 -5.65 -13.75
N VAL A 33 10.60 -6.74 -13.01
CA VAL A 33 9.87 -7.00 -11.76
C VAL A 33 10.32 -6.04 -10.65
N GLY A 34 11.63 -5.77 -10.54
CA GLY A 34 12.15 -4.77 -9.59
C GLY A 34 11.60 -3.37 -9.84
N ALA A 35 11.63 -2.91 -11.11
CA ALA A 35 11.13 -1.59 -11.47
C ALA A 35 9.61 -1.44 -11.26
N THR A 36 8.83 -2.48 -11.59
CA THR A 36 7.36 -2.46 -11.36
C THR A 36 7.00 -2.52 -9.88
N CYS A 37 7.76 -3.24 -9.07
CA CYS A 37 7.57 -3.25 -7.62
C CYS A 37 7.97 -1.91 -6.99
N ALA A 38 9.05 -1.28 -7.45
CA ALA A 38 9.45 0.05 -7.00
C ALA A 38 8.39 1.12 -7.37
N LEU A 39 7.83 1.05 -8.59
CA LEU A 39 6.77 1.96 -9.05
C LEU A 39 5.47 1.82 -8.25
N SER A 40 5.08 0.61 -7.85
CA SER A 40 3.86 0.39 -7.05
C SER A 40 4.00 0.86 -5.60
N LEU A 41 5.24 1.01 -5.13
CA LEU A 41 5.56 1.44 -3.77
C LEU A 41 5.77 2.96 -3.66
N LEU A 42 6.00 3.66 -4.78
CA LEU A 42 6.07 5.12 -4.78
C LEU A 42 4.68 5.73 -4.53
N PRO A 43 4.54 6.66 -3.59
CA PRO A 43 3.28 7.38 -3.40
C PRO A 43 3.09 8.38 -4.54
N ILE A 44 2.51 7.91 -5.64
CA ILE A 44 2.15 8.78 -6.77
C ILE A 44 0.84 9.50 -6.41
N ARG A 45 0.91 10.83 -6.38
CA ARG A 45 -0.29 11.68 -6.37
C ARG A 45 -0.58 12.10 -7.80
N ILE A 46 -1.71 11.65 -8.35
CA ILE A 46 -2.21 12.07 -9.66
C ILE A 46 -3.51 12.82 -9.39
N GLY A 47 -3.46 14.16 -9.40
CA GLY A 47 -4.60 15.01 -9.06
C GLY A 47 -5.11 14.78 -7.63
N SER A 48 -6.41 14.47 -7.50
CA SER A 48 -7.08 14.17 -6.23
C SER A 48 -6.87 12.73 -5.75
N PHE A 49 -6.28 11.85 -6.57
CA PHE A 49 -6.03 10.47 -6.22
C PHE A 49 -4.70 10.31 -5.48
N GLU A 50 -4.77 9.88 -4.21
CA GLU A 50 -3.60 9.52 -3.41
C GLU A 50 -3.52 8.00 -3.32
N LEU A 51 -2.60 7.40 -4.09
CA LEU A 51 -2.30 5.98 -3.96
C LEU A 51 -1.62 5.73 -2.61
N LYS A 52 -2.28 4.92 -1.77
CA LYS A 52 -1.74 4.55 -0.46
C LYS A 52 -0.71 3.43 -0.64
N PRO A 53 0.44 3.50 0.05
CA PRO A 53 1.47 2.47 -0.07
C PRO A 53 0.94 1.13 0.44
N ILE A 54 1.49 0.02 -0.07
CA ILE A 54 1.07 -1.35 0.30
C ILE A 54 1.07 -1.56 1.82
N MET A 55 2.02 -0.95 2.55
CA MET A 55 2.07 -1.02 4.01
C MET A 55 0.84 -0.45 4.71
N TYR A 56 0.13 0.50 4.10
CA TYR A 56 -1.14 0.97 4.65
C TYR A 56 -2.20 -0.14 4.69
N TYR A 57 -2.27 -0.96 3.62
CA TYR A 57 -3.23 -2.06 3.53
C TYR A 57 -2.85 -3.21 4.46
N LEU A 58 -1.56 -3.55 4.53
CA LEU A 58 -1.07 -4.53 5.50
C LEU A 58 -1.37 -4.09 6.94
N ALA A 59 -1.14 -2.82 7.28
CA ALA A 59 -1.46 -2.30 8.61
C ALA A 59 -2.96 -2.32 8.92
N LYS A 60 -3.82 -2.15 7.91
CA LYS A 60 -5.27 -2.27 8.05
C LYS A 60 -5.69 -3.69 8.45
N ASP A 61 -5.06 -4.70 7.87
CA ASP A 61 -5.45 -6.10 8.06
C ASP A 61 -4.76 -6.74 9.28
N LEU A 62 -3.52 -6.34 9.59
CA LEU A 62 -2.72 -6.90 10.68
C LEU A 62 -3.12 -6.40 12.07
N VAL A 63 -3.68 -5.20 12.17
CA VAL A 63 -3.97 -4.57 13.47
C VAL A 63 -5.49 -4.41 13.63
N PRO A 64 -6.16 -5.30 14.40
CA PRO A 64 -7.56 -5.15 14.72
C PRO A 64 -7.74 -3.96 15.67
N LEU A 65 -7.86 -2.76 15.08
CA LEU A 65 -8.14 -1.53 15.80
C LEU A 65 -9.65 -1.33 15.89
N LYS A 66 -10.13 -0.97 17.08
CA LYS A 66 -11.53 -0.56 17.26
C LYS A 66 -11.85 0.59 16.29
N PRO A 67 -12.96 0.55 15.53
CA PRO A 67 -13.32 1.63 14.64
C PRO A 67 -13.49 2.95 15.41
N VAL A 68 -13.41 4.07 14.68
CA VAL A 68 -13.70 5.40 15.23
C VAL A 68 -15.07 5.81 14.69
N TYR A 69 -15.94 6.23 15.61
CA TYR A 69 -17.26 6.76 15.26
C TYR A 69 -17.13 8.27 15.15
N THR A 70 -17.50 8.81 14.00
CA THR A 70 -17.54 10.25 13.78
C THR A 70 -18.98 10.65 13.51
N ILE A 71 -19.51 11.53 14.37
CA ILE A 71 -20.80 12.16 14.17
C ILE A 71 -20.54 13.35 13.28
N ILE A 72 -20.98 13.29 12.02
CA ILE A 72 -20.97 14.46 11.15
C ILE A 72 -22.28 15.17 11.39
N ASN A 73 -22.23 16.25 12.17
CA ASN A 73 -23.32 17.19 12.15
C ASN A 73 -23.32 17.79 10.75
N LYS A 74 -24.23 17.31 9.89
CA LYS A 74 -24.63 17.99 8.66
C LYS A 74 -25.34 19.27 9.07
N LYS A 75 -24.61 20.20 9.68
CA LYS A 75 -25.04 21.58 9.63
C LYS A 75 -24.91 21.92 8.17
N LEU A 76 -26.05 21.92 7.46
CA LEU A 76 -26.12 22.33 6.06
C LEU A 76 -25.22 23.55 5.94
N PRO A 77 -24.27 23.58 4.98
CA PRO A 77 -23.61 24.84 4.68
C PRO A 77 -24.76 25.80 4.38
N HIS A 78 -25.00 26.72 5.29
CA HIS A 78 -25.95 27.80 5.04
C HIS A 78 -25.55 28.35 3.68
N GLU A 79 -26.49 28.34 2.74
CA GLU A 79 -26.41 29.03 1.46
C GLU A 79 -26.18 30.53 1.75
N GLY A 80 -24.96 30.86 2.10
CA GLY A 80 -24.42 32.21 2.13
C GLY A 80 -23.50 32.27 0.94
N GLY A 81 -24.03 32.77 -0.18
CA GLY A 81 -23.29 33.01 -1.40
C GLY A 81 -21.97 33.71 -1.08
N ALA A 82 -20.89 32.96 -1.24
CA ALA A 82 -19.55 33.50 -1.37
C ALA A 82 -19.04 32.94 -2.68
N ASP A 83 -18.97 33.85 -3.65
CA ASP A 83 -18.39 33.67 -4.96
C ASP A 83 -17.00 33.01 -4.84
N TYR A 84 -16.93 31.71 -5.10
CA TYR A 84 -15.68 31.07 -5.47
C TYR A 84 -15.69 30.94 -6.98
N GLU A 85 -14.81 31.73 -7.58
CA GLU A 85 -14.58 31.85 -9.01
C GLU A 85 -14.52 30.47 -9.69
N LYS A 86 -15.33 30.37 -10.75
CA LYS A 86 -15.09 29.49 -11.88
C LYS A 86 -13.68 29.73 -12.41
N GLU A 87 -12.80 28.75 -12.32
CA GLU A 87 -11.80 28.52 -13.35
C GLU A 87 -12.30 27.41 -14.28
N GLU A 88 -12.62 27.85 -15.50
CA GLU A 88 -12.92 27.11 -16.72
C GLU A 88 -11.83 26.05 -17.05
N ASN A 89 -12.19 24.82 -17.45
CA ASN A 89 -12.43 24.35 -18.84
C ASN A 89 -11.13 24.42 -19.71
N GLN A 90 -10.63 23.41 -20.44
CA GLN A 90 -11.17 22.41 -21.39
C GLN A 90 -10.19 21.21 -21.43
N GLU A 91 -10.53 19.96 -21.74
CA GLU A 91 -10.82 19.41 -23.08
C GLU A 91 -11.12 17.90 -22.82
N ASN A 92 -12.31 17.37 -23.09
CA ASN A 92 -12.61 16.74 -24.36
C ASN A 92 -14.10 16.40 -24.45
N LYS A 93 -14.59 16.58 -25.67
CA LYS A 93 -15.97 16.49 -26.15
C LYS A 93 -16.05 15.26 -27.04
N GLU A 94 -17.06 14.44 -26.86
CA GLU A 94 -17.74 13.58 -27.87
C GLU A 94 -18.82 12.83 -27.09
N GLU A 95 -20.06 13.33 -27.10
CA GLU A 95 -21.14 12.93 -28.03
C GLU A 95 -21.57 11.47 -27.81
N ASP A 96 -22.71 11.30 -27.13
CA ASP A 96 -23.87 10.70 -27.81
C ASP A 96 -25.16 10.97 -27.03
N ASP A 97 -26.14 11.42 -27.80
CA ASP A 97 -27.52 11.73 -27.47
C ASP A 97 -28.30 10.49 -27.02
N GLU A 98 -29.16 10.61 -26.00
CA GLU A 98 -30.60 10.37 -26.22
C GLU A 98 -31.50 10.85 -25.08
N LYS A 99 -32.62 11.43 -25.53
CA LYS A 99 -33.69 12.08 -24.80
C LYS A 99 -34.51 11.09 -23.98
N GLN A 100 -35.00 11.51 -22.80
CA GLN A 100 -36.45 11.52 -22.58
C GLN A 100 -36.89 12.46 -21.45
N LYS A 101 -37.92 13.22 -21.80
CA LYS A 101 -38.58 14.31 -21.09
C LYS A 101 -39.82 13.73 -20.40
N SER A 102 -39.94 13.88 -19.09
CA SER A 102 -41.20 13.67 -18.38
C SER A 102 -41.32 14.70 -17.25
N ASN A 103 -42.17 15.69 -17.48
CA ASN A 103 -42.54 16.70 -16.51
C ASN A 103 -43.73 16.17 -15.70
N ASN A 104 -43.55 15.95 -14.41
CA ASN A 104 -44.66 15.86 -13.45
C ASN A 104 -44.55 17.04 -12.47
N PRO A 105 -45.64 17.77 -12.20
CA PRO A 105 -45.67 18.74 -11.11
C PRO A 105 -45.83 17.96 -9.80
N ILE A 106 -44.75 17.89 -9.02
CA ILE A 106 -44.77 17.31 -7.67
C ILE A 106 -45.17 18.42 -6.70
N ASP A 107 -46.34 18.22 -6.10
CA ASP A 107 -46.94 19.01 -5.04
C ASP A 107 -46.01 19.02 -3.82
N SER A 108 -45.40 20.17 -3.57
CA SER A 108 -44.43 20.40 -2.50
C SER A 108 -45.14 20.49 -1.15
N LYS A 109 -45.26 19.34 -0.48
CA LYS A 109 -45.43 19.30 0.98
C LYS A 109 -44.08 19.60 1.62
N GLU A 110 -44.04 20.65 2.43
CA GLU A 110 -42.96 20.91 3.38
C GLU A 110 -42.90 19.72 4.35
N GLU A 111 -42.02 18.76 4.05
CA GLU A 111 -41.56 17.76 5.02
C GLU A 111 -40.55 18.48 5.92
N GLU A 112 -40.89 18.62 7.20
CA GLU A 112 -39.94 19.00 8.24
C GLU A 112 -38.82 17.95 8.24
N GLU A 113 -37.69 18.27 7.60
CA GLU A 113 -36.48 17.44 7.64
C GLU A 113 -35.99 17.38 9.09
N GLU A 114 -36.35 16.33 9.82
CA GLU A 114 -35.73 16.01 11.09
C GLU A 114 -34.22 15.88 10.86
N GLU A 115 -33.43 16.78 11.47
CA GLU A 115 -31.96 16.79 11.45
C GLU A 115 -31.41 15.50 12.05
N GLY A 116 -31.37 14.42 11.26
CA GLY A 116 -30.81 13.14 11.66
C GLY A 116 -29.29 13.18 11.72
N GLU A 117 -28.70 13.03 12.90
CA GLU A 117 -27.27 12.82 13.06
C GLU A 117 -26.82 11.54 12.34
N GLU A 118 -26.05 11.67 11.26
CA GLU A 118 -25.48 10.52 10.56
C GLU A 118 -24.18 10.07 11.24
N VAL A 119 -24.20 8.87 11.82
CA VAL A 119 -23.02 8.26 12.44
C VAL A 119 -22.21 7.52 11.39
N ILE A 120 -21.05 8.06 11.02
CA ILE A 120 -20.13 7.40 10.09
C ILE A 120 -19.12 6.55 10.87
N ILE A 121 -19.07 5.26 10.54
CA ILE A 121 -18.10 4.31 11.08
C ILE A 121 -16.89 4.29 10.14
N GLN A 122 -15.74 4.77 10.62
CA GLN A 122 -14.50 4.77 9.83
C GLN A 122 -13.42 3.85 10.42
N PRO A 123 -12.62 3.17 9.56
CA PRO A 123 -11.46 2.41 10.02
C PRO A 123 -10.45 3.32 10.73
N ARG A 124 -9.96 2.91 11.90
CA ARG A 124 -9.05 3.75 12.70
C ARG A 124 -7.75 4.10 11.96
N ILE A 125 -7.23 3.19 11.14
CA ILE A 125 -6.03 3.46 10.32
C ILE A 125 -6.28 4.55 9.28
N LEU A 126 -7.50 4.62 8.72
CA LEU A 126 -7.90 5.67 7.79
C LEU A 126 -7.94 7.02 8.50
N PHE A 127 -8.51 7.06 9.71
CA PHE A 127 -8.52 8.25 10.56
C PHE A 127 -7.10 8.75 10.85
N TYR A 128 -6.18 7.86 11.25
CA TYR A 128 -4.78 8.23 11.47
C TYR A 128 -4.09 8.73 10.20
N TRP A 129 -4.37 8.12 9.05
CA TRP A 129 -3.80 8.55 7.78
C TRP A 129 -4.22 9.97 7.39
N GLN A 130 -5.50 10.30 7.59
CA GLN A 130 -6.04 11.62 7.25
C GLN A 130 -5.56 12.70 8.23
N ASN A 131 -5.59 12.41 9.53
CA ASN A 131 -5.39 13.41 10.58
C ASN A 131 -3.94 13.50 11.09
N SER A 132 -3.09 12.50 10.82
CA SER A 132 -1.70 12.49 11.30
C SER A 132 -0.69 12.62 10.16
N ARG A 133 -0.06 13.81 10.03
CA ARG A 133 1.09 14.00 9.15
C ARG A 133 2.25 13.08 9.52
N TYR A 134 2.42 12.80 10.81
CA TYR A 134 3.42 11.86 11.33
C TYR A 134 3.21 10.46 10.77
N CYS A 135 1.98 9.93 10.82
CA CYS A 135 1.64 8.62 10.25
C CYS A 135 2.02 8.52 8.77
N ARG A 136 1.59 9.50 7.96
CA ARG A 136 1.89 9.52 6.52
C ARG A 136 3.39 9.55 6.22
N MET A 137 4.14 10.41 6.91
CA MET A 137 5.58 10.53 6.72
C MET A 137 6.30 9.22 7.05
N HIS A 138 5.97 8.61 8.19
CA HIS A 138 6.65 7.40 8.65
C HIS A 138 6.31 6.16 7.82
N ILE A 139 5.07 6.02 7.36
CA ILE A 139 4.71 4.92 6.45
C ILE A 139 5.45 5.09 5.12
N ARG A 140 5.54 6.30 4.57
CA ARG A 140 6.32 6.57 3.34
C ARG A 140 7.81 6.30 3.53
N LEU A 141 8.37 6.69 4.68
CA LEU A 141 9.76 6.42 5.02
C LEU A 141 10.04 4.91 5.11
N LEU A 142 9.15 4.17 5.76
CA LEU A 142 9.26 2.71 5.88
C LEU A 142 9.25 2.05 4.50
N THR A 143 8.32 2.46 3.63
CA THR A 143 8.28 1.98 2.25
C THR A 143 9.54 2.33 1.46
N ALA A 144 10.09 3.54 1.62
CA ALA A 144 11.35 3.92 0.97
C ALA A 144 12.53 3.06 1.46
N ILE A 145 12.59 2.78 2.76
CA ILE A 145 13.60 1.88 3.35
C ILE A 145 13.45 0.47 2.79
N ASP A 146 12.24 -0.06 2.71
CA ASP A 146 11.98 -1.39 2.13
C ASP A 146 12.43 -1.46 0.66
N ILE A 147 12.20 -0.42 -0.15
CA ILE A 147 12.68 -0.36 -1.55
C ILE A 147 14.22 -0.41 -1.60
N ILE A 148 14.90 0.43 -0.81
CA ILE A 148 16.37 0.47 -0.79
C ILE A 148 16.93 -0.89 -0.37
N LEU A 149 16.30 -1.56 0.60
CA LEU A 149 16.70 -2.88 1.05
C LEU A 149 16.49 -3.93 -0.04
N LEU A 150 15.37 -3.92 -0.76
CA LEU A 150 15.11 -4.80 -1.90
C LEU A 150 16.11 -4.59 -3.05
N GLU A 151 16.50 -3.34 -3.32
CA GLU A 151 17.51 -3.02 -4.33
C GLU A 151 18.91 -3.48 -3.91
N LEU A 152 19.28 -3.24 -2.65
CA LEU A 152 20.55 -3.71 -2.09
C LEU A 152 20.62 -5.24 -2.10
N GLU A 153 19.51 -5.88 -1.74
CA GLU A 153 19.29 -7.31 -1.81
C GLU A 153 19.54 -7.81 -3.26
N PHE A 154 18.88 -7.22 -4.26
CA PHE A 154 19.08 -7.57 -5.67
C PHE A 154 20.54 -7.34 -6.14
N GLY A 155 21.13 -6.21 -5.79
CA GLY A 155 22.51 -5.87 -6.13
C GLY A 155 23.54 -6.83 -5.54
N LEU A 156 23.34 -7.23 -4.28
CA LEU A 156 24.20 -8.22 -3.61
C LEU A 156 24.13 -9.58 -4.31
N LYS A 157 22.94 -9.98 -4.78
CA LYS A 157 22.74 -11.22 -5.56
C LYS A 157 23.54 -11.20 -6.87
N LEU A 158 23.48 -10.08 -7.60
CA LEU A 158 24.26 -9.89 -8.82
C LEU A 158 25.77 -9.94 -8.53
N TYR A 159 26.21 -9.26 -7.48
CA TYR A 159 27.61 -9.26 -7.07
C TYR A 159 28.13 -10.67 -6.79
N TYR A 160 27.39 -11.49 -6.03
CA TYR A 160 27.79 -12.87 -5.77
C TYR A 160 27.92 -13.72 -7.03
N ILE A 161 27.01 -13.58 -7.99
CA ILE A 161 27.04 -14.31 -9.27
C ILE A 161 28.29 -13.98 -10.09
N PHE A 162 28.77 -12.73 -10.03
CA PHE A 162 29.95 -12.32 -10.80
C PHE A 162 31.28 -12.67 -10.13
N SER A 163 31.32 -12.87 -8.82
CA SER A 163 32.58 -13.01 -8.07
C SER A 163 32.94 -14.42 -7.61
N PHE A 164 32.00 -15.35 -7.48
CA PHE A 164 32.24 -16.64 -6.82
C PHE A 164 31.78 -17.85 -7.65
N ASP A 165 32.38 -19.01 -7.36
CA ASP A 165 31.96 -20.30 -7.92
C ASP A 165 30.52 -20.64 -7.51
N ILE A 166 29.76 -21.16 -8.47
CA ILE A 166 28.30 -21.36 -8.42
C ILE A 166 27.85 -22.09 -7.14
N ASP A 167 28.57 -23.13 -6.71
CA ASP A 167 28.20 -23.94 -5.56
C ASP A 167 28.31 -23.19 -4.22
N THR A 168 29.33 -22.33 -4.08
CA THR A 168 29.50 -21.50 -2.88
C THR A 168 28.50 -20.35 -2.86
N VAL A 169 28.17 -19.78 -4.03
CA VAL A 169 27.18 -18.71 -4.18
C VAL A 169 25.81 -19.14 -3.69
N VAL A 170 25.36 -20.34 -4.05
CA VAL A 170 24.01 -20.82 -3.70
C VAL A 170 23.86 -20.97 -2.19
N ILE A 171 24.85 -21.57 -1.52
CA ILE A 171 24.79 -21.82 -0.07
C ILE A 171 24.92 -20.51 0.71
N ALA A 172 25.91 -19.67 0.37
CA ALA A 172 26.12 -18.41 1.05
C ALA A 172 24.90 -17.48 0.87
N SER A 173 24.41 -17.33 -0.36
CA SER A 173 23.23 -16.49 -0.62
C SER A 173 22.00 -16.97 0.15
N SER A 174 21.67 -18.26 0.16
CA SER A 174 20.48 -18.71 0.89
C SER A 174 20.51 -18.36 2.39
N ILE A 175 21.68 -18.47 3.04
CA ILE A 175 21.83 -18.21 4.48
C ILE A 175 21.83 -16.70 4.76
N THR A 176 22.66 -15.93 4.04
CA THR A 176 22.76 -14.49 4.28
C THR A 176 21.41 -13.80 4.05
N TRP A 177 20.63 -14.29 3.09
CA TRP A 177 19.31 -13.74 2.77
C TRP A 177 18.27 -14.08 3.83
N GLY A 178 18.27 -15.32 4.34
CA GLY A 178 17.39 -15.69 5.44
C GLY A 178 17.63 -14.82 6.67
N ILE A 179 18.90 -14.55 7.01
CA ILE A 179 19.26 -13.72 8.17
C ILE A 179 18.90 -12.25 7.92
N ILE A 180 19.28 -11.68 6.77
CA ILE A 180 18.99 -10.28 6.44
C ILE A 180 17.47 -10.05 6.39
N GLY A 181 16.72 -10.91 5.70
CA GLY A 181 15.27 -10.82 5.62
C GLY A 181 14.59 -10.93 6.98
N ALA A 182 15.07 -11.82 7.85
CA ALA A 182 14.56 -11.92 9.22
C ALA A 182 14.84 -10.65 10.04
N LEU A 183 16.04 -10.10 9.95
CA LEU A 183 16.41 -8.86 10.65
C LEU A 183 15.58 -7.66 10.17
N ILE A 184 15.39 -7.53 8.86
CA ILE A 184 14.56 -6.48 8.26
C ILE A 184 13.11 -6.64 8.74
N SER A 185 12.56 -7.85 8.68
CA SER A 185 11.19 -8.13 9.14
C SER A 185 10.99 -7.75 10.62
N VAL A 186 11.91 -8.17 11.50
CA VAL A 186 11.87 -7.81 12.92
C VAL A 186 11.97 -6.30 13.10
N PHE A 187 12.88 -5.63 12.40
CA PHE A 187 13.02 -4.18 12.44
C PHE A 187 11.74 -3.47 12.01
N THR A 188 11.15 -3.85 10.87
CA THR A 188 9.93 -3.26 10.32
C THR A 188 8.74 -3.45 11.26
N ILE A 189 8.61 -4.62 11.90
CA ILE A 189 7.57 -4.89 12.91
C ILE A 189 7.79 -4.01 14.15
N CYS A 190 9.00 -4.01 14.72
CA CYS A 190 9.33 -3.20 15.90
C CYS A 190 9.09 -1.70 15.66
N TYR A 191 9.50 -1.21 14.48
CA TYR A 191 9.30 0.17 14.07
C TYR A 191 7.82 0.52 13.92
N SER A 192 7.03 -0.36 13.29
CA SER A 192 5.58 -0.19 13.12
C SER A 192 4.85 -0.15 14.46
N VAL A 193 5.21 -1.03 15.40
CA VAL A 193 4.69 -1.01 16.77
C VAL A 193 5.06 0.29 17.50
N GLY A 194 6.29 0.78 17.30
CA GLY A 194 6.74 2.07 17.83
C GLY A 194 5.92 3.25 17.32
N ILE A 195 5.63 3.30 16.02
CA ILE A 195 4.75 4.31 15.42
C ILE A 195 3.35 4.20 16.02
N LEU A 196 2.79 3.00 16.10
CA LEU A 196 1.44 2.78 16.61
C LEU A 196 1.30 3.23 18.06
N LYS A 197 2.30 2.93 18.90
CA LYS A 197 2.34 3.37 20.31
C LYS A 197 2.32 4.90 20.40
N ARG A 198 3.10 5.59 19.56
CA ARG A 198 3.13 7.05 19.52
C ARG A 198 1.85 7.66 18.94
N LEU A 199 1.22 7.01 17.97
CA LEU A 199 -0.08 7.44 17.43
C LEU A 199 -1.16 7.33 18.49
N LYS A 200 -1.19 6.24 19.26
CA LYS A 200 -2.12 6.04 20.37
C LYS A 200 -1.99 7.12 21.46
N GLN A 201 -0.76 7.54 21.78
CA GLN A 201 -0.52 8.64 22.72
C GLN A 201 -1.05 9.98 22.23
N ASN A 202 -0.96 10.24 20.92
CA ASN A 202 -1.43 11.48 20.31
C ASN A 202 -2.91 11.43 19.90
N GLU A 203 -3.57 10.28 20.07
CA GLU A 203 -4.93 10.06 19.56
C GLU A 203 -5.94 11.03 20.17
N ALA A 204 -5.89 11.25 21.48
CA ALA A 204 -6.78 12.19 22.16
C ALA A 204 -6.70 13.60 21.55
N LYS A 205 -5.48 14.07 21.26
CA LYS A 205 -5.26 15.36 20.60
C LYS A 205 -5.76 15.39 19.15
N MET A 206 -5.67 14.27 18.43
CA MET A 206 -6.18 14.16 17.06
C MET A 206 -7.71 14.15 17.03
N LEU A 207 -8.36 13.45 17.96
CA LEU A 207 -9.82 13.42 18.07
C LEU A 207 -10.39 14.80 18.38
N THR A 208 -9.80 15.54 19.31
CA THR A 208 -10.23 16.91 19.64
C THR A 208 -10.02 17.87 18.46
N THR A 209 -8.89 17.76 17.76
CA THR A 209 -8.60 18.61 16.59
C THR A 209 -9.55 18.33 15.42
N ALA A 210 -9.95 17.06 15.24
CA ALA A 210 -10.85 16.65 14.18
C ALA A 210 -12.32 17.01 14.47
N GLY A 211 -12.62 17.72 15.57
CA GLY A 211 -13.99 18.03 15.98
C GLY A 211 -14.83 16.78 16.27
N VAL A 212 -14.17 15.62 16.40
CA VAL A 212 -14.82 14.38 16.78
C VAL A 212 -15.08 14.51 18.27
N LEU A 213 -16.27 15.00 18.59
CA LEU A 213 -16.85 14.85 19.92
C LEU A 213 -16.80 13.35 20.20
N THR A 214 -15.81 12.93 20.98
CA THR A 214 -15.94 11.68 21.70
C THR A 214 -17.17 11.91 22.55
N ALA A 215 -18.31 11.41 22.10
CA ALA A 215 -19.46 11.12 22.94
C ALA A 215 -18.96 10.09 23.96
N SER A 216 -18.16 10.58 24.90
CA SER A 216 -17.70 9.87 26.07
C SER A 216 -18.95 9.72 26.91
N THR A 217 -19.72 8.69 26.59
CA THR A 217 -20.32 7.78 27.56
C THR A 217 -20.73 8.45 28.86
N ASN A 218 -21.67 9.38 28.76
CA ASN A 218 -22.75 9.45 29.72
C ASN A 218 -24.00 8.83 29.07
N VAL A 219 -23.84 7.67 28.43
CA VAL A 219 -24.97 6.74 28.25
C VAL A 219 -25.12 6.09 29.61
N THR A 220 -25.80 6.80 30.50
CA THR A 220 -26.28 6.27 31.76
C THR A 220 -27.12 5.06 31.39
N THR A 221 -26.61 3.87 31.65
CA THR A 221 -27.38 2.64 31.58
C THR A 221 -28.53 2.79 32.55
N THR A 222 -29.68 3.27 32.07
CA THR A 222 -30.93 3.21 32.81
C THR A 222 -31.32 1.73 32.82
N THR A 223 -30.81 1.00 33.80
CA THR A 223 -31.34 -0.30 34.19
C THR A 223 -32.77 -0.09 34.66
N LEU A 224 -33.73 -0.49 33.81
CA LEU A 224 -35.10 -0.81 34.19
C LEU A 224 -35.14 -2.11 35.00
#